data_AF-A0AA90THD7-F1
#
_entry.id   AF-A0AA90THD7-F1
#
_cell.length_a   1.000
_cell.length_b   1.000
_cell.length_c   1.000
_cell.angle_alpha   90.00
_cell.angle_beta   90.00
_cell.angle_gamma   90.00
#
_symmetry.space_group_name_H-M   'P 1'
#
loop_
_entity.id
_entity.type
_entity.pdbx_description
1 polymer ?
#
loop_
_entity_poly.entity_id
_entity_poly.type
_entity_poly.pdbx_seq_one_letter_code
_entity_poly.pdbx_strand_id
1 'polypeptide(L)' 'MSEEFQRQRADAQGREATSPRTDFRTRDVVNQAIAAIPTLGVQQAAEYLAAMNVPPEVAIRTLIYKGTRRDEP' A
#
# COMPACT_ATOMS: atom_id res chain seq x y z
N MET A 1 -6.11 -25.66 4.85
CA MET A 1 -6.12 -24.54 3.87
C MET A 1 -5.37 -23.33 4.45
N SER A 2 -4.10 -23.50 4.84
CA SER A 2 -3.41 -22.48 5.67
C SER A 2 -1.95 -22.23 5.28
N GLU A 3 -1.29 -23.16 4.58
CA GLU A 3 0.12 -23.02 4.19
C GLU A 3 0.31 -22.32 2.84
N GLU A 4 -0.64 -22.45 1.91
CA GLU A 4 -0.57 -21.83 0.58
C GLU A 4 -0.71 -20.30 0.65
N PHE A 5 -1.60 -19.81 1.53
CA PHE A 5 -1.72 -18.38 1.85
C PHE A 5 -0.45 -17.81 2.49
N GLN A 6 0.26 -18.61 3.29
CA GLN A 6 1.51 -18.19 3.91
C GLN A 6 2.67 -18.17 2.91
N ARG A 7 2.70 -19.12 1.96
CA ARG A 7 3.70 -19.15 0.88
C ARG A 7 3.55 -17.98 -0.08
N GLN A 8 2.33 -17.67 -0.52
CA GLN A 8 2.09 -16.49 -1.36
C GLN A 8 2.51 -15.18 -0.70
N ARG A 9 2.35 -15.05 0.63
CA ARG A 9 2.86 -13.90 1.38
C ARG A 9 4.39 -13.83 1.38
N ALA A 10 5.08 -14.96 1.51
CA ALA A 10 6.54 -15.01 1.55
C ALA A 10 7.16 -14.68 0.17
N ASP A 11 6.54 -15.13 -0.93
CA ASP A 11 7.03 -14.84 -2.28
C ASP A 11 6.86 -13.37 -2.68
N ALA A 12 5.82 -12.69 -2.15
CA ALA A 12 5.66 -11.24 -2.30
C ALA A 12 6.73 -10.44 -1.52
N GLN A 13 7.24 -10.98 -0.41
CA GLN A 13 8.25 -10.34 0.45
C GLN A 13 9.67 -10.43 -0.14
N GLY A 14 9.97 -11.41 -1.00
CA GLY A 14 11.31 -11.65 -1.55
C GLY A 14 11.77 -10.68 -2.65
N ARG A 15 10.88 -9.83 -3.18
CA ARG A 15 11.20 -8.85 -4.24
C ARG A 15 11.41 -7.42 -3.72
N GLU A 16 11.27 -7.20 -2.42
CA GLU A 16 11.37 -5.87 -1.78
C GLU A 16 12.77 -5.56 -1.21
N ALA A 17 13.81 -6.30 -1.61
CA ALA A 17 15.19 -6.14 -1.13
C ALA A 17 15.94 -4.91 -1.69
N THR A 18 15.24 -3.90 -2.21
CA THR A 18 15.89 -2.64 -2.62
C THR A 18 14.90 -1.50 -2.50
N SER A 19 14.70 -1.01 -1.27
CA SER A 19 13.83 0.11 -0.91
C SER A 19 13.86 1.23 -1.96
N PRO A 20 12.90 1.28 -2.90
CA PRO A 20 12.70 2.44 -3.74
C PRO A 20 11.89 3.41 -2.88
N ARG A 21 12.16 4.70 -3.02
CA ARG A 21 11.23 5.74 -2.57
C ARG A 21 9.81 5.28 -2.92
N THR A 22 8.90 5.20 -1.95
CA THR A 22 7.50 4.83 -2.21
C THR A 22 7.01 5.58 -3.43
N ASP A 23 6.75 4.86 -4.52
CA ASP A 23 6.49 5.44 -5.83
C ASP A 23 5.28 6.39 -5.74
N PHE A 24 5.33 7.53 -6.44
CA PHE A 24 4.25 8.52 -6.41
C PHE A 24 2.90 7.90 -6.76
N ARG A 25 2.90 6.87 -7.61
CA ARG A 25 1.71 6.10 -7.99
C ARG A 25 1.09 5.34 -6.82
N THR A 26 1.90 4.67 -6.01
CA THR A 26 1.40 3.94 -4.82
C THR A 26 0.76 4.91 -3.84
N ARG A 27 1.35 6.10 -3.66
CA ARG A 27 0.79 7.13 -2.78
C ARG A 27 -0.55 7.66 -3.28
N ASP A 28 -0.68 7.86 -4.59
CA ASP A 28 -1.94 8.31 -5.19
C ASP A 28 -3.06 7.28 -4.99
N VAL A 29 -2.77 5.99 -5.25
CA VAL A 29 -3.71 4.88 -5.01
C VAL A 29 -4.16 4.81 -3.55
N VAL A 30 -3.23 4.94 -2.60
CA VAL A 30 -3.54 4.96 -1.16
C VAL A 30 -4.42 6.16 -0.79
N ASN A 31 -4.11 7.35 -1.31
CA ASN A 31 -4.91 8.55 -1.07
C ASN A 31 -6.32 8.42 -1.65
N GLN A 32 -6.46 7.84 -2.84
CA GLN A 32 -7.76 7.60 -3.46
C GLN A 32 -8.59 6.60 -2.64
N ALA A 33 -7.96 5.52 -2.15
CA ALA A 33 -8.62 4.56 -1.28
C ALA A 33 -9.15 5.23 -0.01
N ILE A 34 -8.33 6.07 0.64
CA ILE A 34 -8.69 6.80 1.85
C ILE A 34 -9.84 7.80 1.60
N ALA A 35 -9.77 8.54 0.50
CA ALA A 35 -10.80 9.50 0.11
C ALA A 35 -12.16 8.81 -0.14
N ALA A 36 -12.14 7.55 -0.58
CA ALA A 36 -13.34 6.76 -0.84
C ALA A 36 -13.95 6.10 0.43
N ILE A 37 -13.23 6.08 1.57
CA ILE A 37 -13.70 5.43 2.81
C ILE A 37 -15.07 5.98 3.28
N PRO A 38 -15.32 7.31 3.33
CA PRO A 38 -16.60 7.83 3.83
C PRO A 38 -17.80 7.39 2.97
N THR A 39 -17.58 7.10 1.69
CA THR A 39 -18.64 6.73 0.74
C THR A 39 -18.79 5.22 0.54
N LEU A 40 -17.68 4.47 0.50
CA LEU A 40 -17.67 3.05 0.14
C LEU A 40 -17.36 2.13 1.34
N GLY A 41 -16.84 2.69 2.42
CA GLY A 41 -16.42 1.94 3.59
C GLY A 41 -15.03 1.30 3.46
N VAL A 42 -14.54 0.80 4.59
CA VAL A 42 -13.17 0.28 4.74
C VAL A 42 -12.96 -1.01 3.95
N GLN A 43 -13.98 -1.88 3.88
CA GLN A 43 -13.87 -3.15 3.17
C GLN A 43 -13.61 -2.91 1.67
N GLN A 44 -14.37 -2.01 1.04
CA GLN A 44 -14.16 -1.70 -0.37
C GLN A 44 -12.87 -0.93 -0.66
N ALA A 45 -12.43 -0.06 0.26
CA ALA A 45 -11.11 0.54 0.15
C ALA A 45 -9.99 -0.52 0.19
N ALA A 46 -10.10 -1.54 1.04
CA ALA A 46 -9.13 -2.63 1.12
C ALA A 46 -9.12 -3.49 -0.14
N GLU A 47 -10.29 -3.80 -0.70
CA GLU A 47 -10.42 -4.53 -1.97
C GLU A 47 -9.79 -3.76 -3.13
N TYR A 48 -9.99 -2.44 -3.20
CA TYR A 48 -9.35 -1.58 -4.18
C TYR A 48 -7.82 -1.61 -4.09
N LEU A 49 -7.27 -1.50 -2.87
CA LEU A 49 -5.82 -1.59 -2.66
C LEU A 49 -5.26 -2.95 -3.11
N ALA A 50 -5.98 -4.04 -2.78
CA ALA A 50 -5.60 -5.39 -3.21
C ALA A 50 -5.63 -5.53 -4.74
N ALA A 51 -6.66 -5.01 -5.41
CA ALA A 51 -6.78 -5.00 -6.87
C ALA A 51 -5.64 -4.21 -7.55
N MET A 52 -5.15 -3.17 -6.87
CA MET A 52 -4.03 -2.35 -7.31
C MET A 52 -2.65 -2.91 -6.92
N ASN A 53 -2.58 -4.13 -6.38
CA ASN A 53 -1.36 -4.77 -5.87
C ASN A 53 -0.62 -3.93 -4.82
N VAL A 54 -1.38 -3.26 -3.93
CA VAL A 54 -0.84 -2.50 -2.81
C VAL A 54 -1.12 -3.27 -1.50
N PRO A 55 -0.11 -3.96 -0.93
CA PRO A 55 -0.26 -4.64 0.35
C PRO A 55 -0.54 -3.64 1.50
N PRO A 56 -1.23 -4.08 2.58
CA PRO A 56 -1.49 -3.24 3.74
C PRO A 56 -0.22 -2.63 4.36
N GLU A 57 0.86 -3.40 4.44
CA GLU A 57 2.14 -2.95 5.01
C GLU A 57 2.75 -1.81 4.18
N VAL A 58 2.64 -1.89 2.85
CA VAL A 58 3.09 -0.85 1.92
C VAL A 58 2.22 0.39 2.05
N ALA A 59 0.89 0.23 2.12
CA ALA A 59 -0.04 1.33 2.34
C ALA A 59 0.26 2.06 3.66
N ILE A 60 0.44 1.33 4.76
CA ILE A 60 0.78 1.90 6.07
C ILE A 60 2.13 2.64 6.02
N ARG A 61 3.17 2.03 5.44
CA ARG A 61 4.47 2.70 5.27
C ARG A 61 4.35 3.99 4.45
N THR A 62 3.50 4.00 3.43
CA THR A 62 3.22 5.19 2.61
C THR A 62 2.61 6.33 3.42
N LEU A 63 1.81 6.01 4.44
CA LEU A 63 1.20 7.01 5.33
C LEU A 63 2.17 7.52 6.40
N ILE A 64 2.99 6.61 6.96
CA ILE A 64 3.98 6.96 8.00
C ILE A 64 5.12 7.76 7.40
N TYR A 65 5.68 7.29 6.29
CA TYR A 65 6.65 8.02 5.51
C TYR A 65 5.91 8.96 4.56
N LYS A 66 5.31 10.01 5.14
CA LYS A 66 4.96 11.21 4.38
C LYS A 66 6.27 11.66 3.74
N GLY A 67 6.44 11.31 2.46
CA GLY A 67 7.68 11.53 1.73
C GLY A 67 8.16 12.92 2.08
N THR A 68 9.38 13.00 2.63
CA THR A 68 10.08 14.24 2.92
C THR A 68 10.26 14.96 1.59
N ARG A 69 9.16 15.55 1.10
CA ARG A 69 9.20 16.72 0.28
C ARG A 69 9.98 17.67 1.17
N ARG A 70 11.26 17.79 0.83
CA ARG A 70 12.10 18.93 1.11
C ARG A 70 11.14 20.11 1.24
N ASP A 71 10.94 20.56 2.47
CA ASP A 71 10.39 21.89 2.71
C ASP A 71 11.27 22.81 1.87
N GLU A 72 10.73 23.23 0.73
CA GLU A 72 11.34 24.29 -0.04
C GLU A 72 10.95 25.58 0.69
N PRO A 73 11.93 26.35 1.19
CA PRO A 73 11.69 27.58 1.96
C PRO A 73 11.03 28.69 1.13
#